data_AF-A0AAD1KS36-F1
#
_entry.id   AF-A0AAD1KS36-F1
#
_cell.length_a   1.000
_cell.length_b   1.000
_cell.length_c   1.000
_cell.angle_alpha   90.00
_cell.angle_beta   90.00
_cell.angle_gamma   90.00
#
_symmetry.space_group_name_H-M   'P 1'
#
loop_
_entity.id
_entity.type
_entity.pdbx_description
1 polymer ?
#
loop_
_entity_poly.entity_id
_entity_poly.type
_entity_poly.pdbx_seq_one_letter_code
_entity_poly.pdbx_strand_id
1 'polypeptide(L)'
;MPFSPEEDENGKLGAFLADDTYQVAKGASLPINGHQHAHWFFTRAGKYTMSGVAVGKRTDGKEVSSKPFTFSWDVLKSDDDKRADAADDPSEEPSGNPSAKPSSEPVKDPSGEPSDAAAPKIDDTKIEIAQGHLDVFAGIAHNRKLLMAIKDDRSGEVIYRAPEAVTLRVGENAYRRLPKNMHDRFAPEGYLLAQNGENQQEVLFPGWDTYGVAPNFEAVALEFVDVKGPGKVYMFMQRIGKLRSPLASGSWVLALGESISQKKPGHVHANWLFEKPGT
;
A
#
# COMPACT_ATOMS: atom_id res chain seq x y z
N MET A 1 1.81 7.79 28.19
CA MET A 1 0.82 8.87 28.01
C MET A 1 -0.26 8.31 27.09
N PRO A 2 -1.53 8.21 27.48
CA PRO A 2 -2.58 7.83 26.54
C PRO A 2 -2.80 8.99 25.57
N PHE A 3 -2.95 8.68 24.28
CA PHE A 3 -3.29 9.66 23.25
C PHE A 3 -4.73 10.14 23.47
N SER A 4 -4.92 11.46 23.61
CA SER A 4 -6.25 12.09 23.53
C SER A 4 -6.55 12.42 22.07
N PRO A 5 -7.73 12.06 21.54
CA PRO A 5 -8.16 12.49 20.21
C PRO A 5 -8.35 14.02 20.17
N GLU A 6 -8.04 14.64 19.03
CA GLU A 6 -8.18 16.09 18.83
C GLU A 6 -9.66 16.48 18.74
N GLU A 7 -10.08 17.39 19.63
CA GLU A 7 -11.43 17.97 19.67
C GLU A 7 -11.52 19.20 18.76
N ASP A 8 -12.70 19.50 18.21
CA ASP A 8 -12.93 20.75 17.48
C ASP A 8 -12.90 21.98 18.41
N GLU A 9 -12.98 23.20 17.86
CA GLU A 9 -12.92 24.46 18.64
C GLU A 9 -14.01 24.56 19.74
N ASN A 10 -15.00 23.67 19.76
CA ASN A 10 -16.06 23.58 20.77
C ASN A 10 -15.93 22.36 21.70
N GLY A 11 -14.83 21.60 21.65
CA GLY A 11 -14.61 20.42 22.49
C GLY A 11 -15.37 19.17 22.01
N LYS A 12 -15.87 19.16 20.77
CA LYS A 12 -16.64 18.03 20.23
C LYS A 12 -15.76 17.20 19.29
N LEU A 13 -15.82 15.88 19.44
CA LEU A 13 -15.17 14.97 18.49
C LEU A 13 -15.95 15.00 17.17
N GLY A 14 -15.29 15.31 16.06
CA GLY A 14 -15.92 15.26 14.73
C GLY A 14 -16.38 13.82 14.40
N ALA A 15 -17.67 13.66 14.07
CA ALA A 15 -18.19 12.38 13.58
C ALA A 15 -17.95 12.28 12.07
N PHE A 16 -17.49 11.12 11.61
CA PHE A 16 -17.22 10.86 10.19
C PHE A 16 -18.43 10.30 9.45
N LEU A 17 -19.46 9.80 10.15
CA LEU A 17 -20.65 9.25 9.53
C LEU A 17 -21.64 10.35 9.14
N ALA A 18 -22.38 10.15 8.04
CA ALA A 18 -23.33 11.12 7.50
C ALA A 18 -24.49 11.48 8.46
N ASP A 19 -24.71 10.66 9.50
CA ASP A 19 -25.73 10.86 10.53
C ASP A 19 -25.17 11.46 11.83
N ASP A 20 -23.92 11.96 11.82
CA ASP A 20 -23.22 12.51 12.97
C ASP A 20 -23.02 11.51 14.13
N THR A 21 -23.07 10.20 13.84
CA THR A 21 -22.79 9.14 14.82
C THR A 21 -21.35 8.60 14.73
N TYR A 22 -20.91 7.93 15.80
CA TYR A 22 -19.60 7.28 15.86
C TYR A 22 -19.66 5.76 15.65
N GLN A 23 -20.86 5.18 15.66
CA GLN A 23 -21.03 3.73 15.59
C GLN A 23 -21.30 3.30 14.15
N VAL A 24 -20.42 2.49 13.58
CA VAL A 24 -20.69 1.86 12.29
C VAL A 24 -21.76 0.78 12.48
N ALA A 25 -22.96 1.06 11.97
CA ALA A 25 -24.10 0.16 11.96
C ALA A 25 -24.55 -0.13 10.52
N LYS A 26 -25.45 -1.11 10.35
CA LYS A 26 -26.03 -1.41 9.03
C LYS A 26 -26.68 -0.16 8.44
N GLY A 27 -26.25 0.23 7.24
CA GLY A 27 -26.75 1.41 6.54
C GLY A 27 -26.00 2.71 6.88
N ALA A 28 -24.98 2.66 7.75
CA ALA A 28 -24.09 3.80 7.97
C ALA A 28 -23.43 4.22 6.65
N SER A 29 -23.32 5.53 6.46
CA SER A 29 -22.67 6.13 5.30
C SER A 29 -21.49 6.96 5.75
N LEU A 30 -20.35 6.73 5.11
CA LEU A 30 -19.13 7.50 5.31
C LEU A 30 -18.94 8.40 4.08
N PRO A 31 -19.31 9.69 4.15
CA PRO A 31 -19.11 10.63 3.04
C PRO A 31 -17.62 10.93 2.89
N ILE A 32 -17.00 10.33 1.88
CA ILE A 32 -15.59 10.57 1.56
C ILE A 32 -15.50 11.69 0.52
N ASN A 33 -15.08 12.89 0.96
CA ASN A 33 -14.76 13.99 0.06
C ASN A 33 -13.26 14.27 0.10
N GLY A 34 -12.53 13.80 -0.92
CA GLY A 34 -11.08 13.80 -0.93
C GLY A 34 -10.50 12.69 -0.04
N HIS A 35 -9.35 12.96 0.60
CA HIS A 35 -8.62 12.01 1.44
C HIS A 35 -8.84 12.31 2.92
N GLN A 36 -9.29 11.34 3.70
CA GLN A 36 -9.66 11.52 5.11
C GLN A 36 -9.18 10.35 5.98
N HIS A 37 -8.86 10.63 7.24
CA HIS A 37 -8.47 9.63 8.24
C HIS A 37 -9.50 9.56 9.36
N ALA A 38 -10.01 8.37 9.63
CA ALA A 38 -10.87 8.11 10.78
C ALA A 38 -10.13 7.28 11.83
N HIS A 39 -10.41 7.54 13.10
CA HIS A 39 -10.01 6.66 14.20
C HIS A 39 -11.00 5.51 14.32
N TRP A 40 -10.49 4.29 14.44
CA TRP A 40 -11.30 3.09 14.60
C TRP A 40 -11.16 2.57 16.03
N PHE A 41 -12.29 2.41 16.72
CA PHE A 41 -12.34 1.92 18.09
C PHE A 41 -13.20 0.65 18.14
N PHE A 42 -12.62 -0.43 18.66
CA PHE A 42 -13.29 -1.71 18.84
C PHE A 42 -13.48 -1.95 20.34
N THR A 43 -14.72 -2.23 20.76
CA THR A 43 -15.03 -2.43 22.18
C THR A 43 -14.58 -3.79 22.69
N ARG A 44 -14.32 -4.76 21.81
CA ARG A 44 -13.86 -6.12 22.13
C ARG A 44 -12.88 -6.64 21.07
N ALA A 45 -12.00 -7.54 21.48
CA ALA A 45 -11.27 -8.40 20.56
C ALA A 45 -12.22 -9.39 19.86
N GLY A 46 -11.84 -9.84 18.67
CA GLY A 46 -12.62 -10.77 17.86
C GLY A 46 -12.54 -10.44 16.37
N LYS A 47 -13.15 -11.30 15.56
CA LYS A 47 -13.28 -11.10 14.12
C LYS A 47 -14.51 -10.26 13.80
N TYR A 48 -14.31 -9.12 13.15
CA TYR A 48 -15.38 -8.25 12.66
C TYR A 48 -15.42 -8.32 11.14
N THR A 49 -16.58 -8.60 10.58
CA THR A 49 -16.81 -8.46 9.14
C THR A 49 -17.67 -7.25 8.88
N MET A 50 -17.31 -6.49 7.85
CA MET A 50 -18.02 -5.29 7.45
C MET A 50 -18.18 -5.35 5.94
N SER A 51 -19.42 -5.21 5.47
CA SER A 51 -19.74 -5.24 4.05
C SER A 51 -20.32 -3.90 3.62
N GLY A 52 -19.94 -3.44 2.43
CA GLY A 52 -20.37 -2.15 1.91
C GLY A 52 -20.37 -2.09 0.39
N VAL A 53 -20.81 -0.95 -0.12
CA VAL A 53 -20.70 -0.56 -1.53
C VAL A 53 -20.13 0.86 -1.56
N ALA A 54 -19.25 1.14 -2.51
CA ALA A 54 -18.81 2.51 -2.78
C ALA A 54 -19.86 3.13 -3.69
N VAL A 55 -20.36 4.31 -3.34
CA VAL A 55 -21.38 5.04 -4.08
C VAL A 55 -20.79 6.37 -4.54
N GLY A 56 -20.96 6.71 -5.81
CA GLY A 56 -20.45 7.95 -6.38
C GLY A 56 -21.38 8.53 -7.44
N LYS A 57 -21.34 9.84 -7.63
CA LYS A 57 -22.12 10.54 -8.66
C LYS A 57 -21.25 10.79 -9.89
N ARG A 58 -21.70 10.32 -11.07
CA ARG A 58 -21.04 10.53 -12.35
C ARG A 58 -21.22 11.98 -12.83
N THR A 59 -20.37 12.43 -13.76
CA THR A 59 -20.38 13.79 -14.33
C THR A 59 -21.69 14.17 -15.03
N ASP A 60 -22.50 13.19 -15.45
CA ASP A 60 -23.85 13.40 -16.00
C ASP A 60 -24.95 13.39 -14.93
N GLY A 61 -24.56 13.35 -13.65
CA GLY A 61 -25.45 13.42 -12.49
C GLY A 61 -26.01 12.07 -12.03
N LYS A 62 -25.71 10.95 -12.69
CA LYS A 62 -26.21 9.62 -12.29
C LYS A 62 -25.39 9.04 -11.14
N GLU A 63 -26.07 8.50 -10.12
CA GLU A 63 -25.42 7.75 -9.05
C GLU A 63 -25.07 6.32 -9.50
N VAL A 64 -23.87 5.89 -9.18
CA VAL A 64 -23.34 4.56 -9.50
C VAL A 64 -22.78 3.92 -8.24
N SER A 65 -22.98 2.61 -8.10
CA SER A 65 -22.46 1.82 -6.97
C SER A 65 -21.45 0.79 -7.47
N SER A 66 -20.45 0.50 -6.64
CA SER A 66 -19.55 -0.62 -6.86
C SER A 66 -20.25 -1.97 -6.68
N LYS A 67 -19.56 -3.06 -7.04
CA LYS A 67 -19.90 -4.38 -6.50
C LYS A 67 -19.75 -4.34 -4.96
N PRO A 68 -20.54 -5.13 -4.20
CA PRO A 68 -20.33 -5.28 -2.77
C PRO A 68 -18.90 -5.72 -2.47
N PHE A 69 -18.32 -5.16 -1.42
CA PHE A 69 -17.04 -5.57 -0.87
C PHE A 69 -17.21 -5.89 0.60
N THR A 70 -16.37 -6.80 1.09
CA THR A 70 -16.33 -7.19 2.51
C THR A 70 -14.90 -7.07 3.00
N PHE A 71 -14.74 -6.42 4.15
CA PHE A 71 -13.48 -6.27 4.86
C PHE A 71 -13.61 -6.95 6.21
N SER A 72 -12.55 -7.64 6.63
CA SER A 72 -12.47 -8.33 7.91
C SER A 72 -11.40 -7.70 8.77
N TRP A 73 -11.71 -7.50 10.05
CA TRP A 73 -10.77 -7.06 11.07
C TRP A 73 -10.62 -8.16 12.10
N ASP A 74 -9.42 -8.71 12.22
CA ASP A 74 -9.07 -9.58 13.34
C ASP A 74 -8.47 -8.71 14.44
N VAL A 75 -9.31 -8.32 15.41
CA VAL A 75 -8.89 -7.52 16.56
C VAL A 75 -8.36 -8.46 17.62
N LEU A 76 -7.05 -8.49 17.79
CA LEU A 76 -6.40 -9.37 18.76
C LEU A 76 -6.60 -8.84 20.19
N LYS A 77 -6.79 -9.76 21.12
CA LYS A 77 -6.87 -9.44 22.54
C LYS A 77 -5.48 -9.08 23.07
N SER A 78 -5.40 -7.95 23.75
CA SER A 78 -4.21 -7.57 24.51
C SER A 78 -4.17 -8.31 25.84
N ASP A 79 -2.98 -8.65 26.34
CA ASP A 79 -2.77 -9.22 27.68
C ASP A 79 -3.29 -8.30 28.81
N ASP A 80 -3.42 -6.99 28.53
CA ASP A 80 -3.99 -5.99 29.44
C ASP A 80 -5.53 -6.01 29.45
N ASP A 81 -6.17 -6.61 28.45
CA ASP A 81 -7.62 -6.75 28.40
C ASP A 81 -8.10 -7.90 29.29
N LYS A 82 -8.53 -7.55 30.51
CA LYS A 82 -9.05 -8.52 31.50
C LYS A 82 -10.50 -8.93 31.27
N ARG A 83 -11.16 -8.46 30.21
CA ARG A 83 -12.55 -8.82 29.89
C ARG A 83 -12.60 -10.25 29.37
N ALA A 84 -13.72 -10.94 29.58
CA ALA A 84 -13.92 -12.29 29.07
C ALA A 84 -13.89 -12.30 27.53
N ASP A 85 -13.36 -13.38 26.95
CA ASP A 85 -13.38 -13.58 25.51
C ASP A 85 -14.82 -13.60 24.99
N ALA A 86 -15.00 -13.12 23.76
CA ALA A 86 -16.25 -13.35 23.05
C ALA A 86 -16.38 -14.86 22.85
N ALA A 87 -17.54 -15.42 23.20
CA ALA A 87 -17.82 -16.83 22.91
C ALA A 87 -17.77 -17.04 21.39
N ASP A 88 -16.96 -17.99 20.93
CA ASP A 88 -16.95 -18.46 19.55
C ASP A 88 -18.34 -19.02 19.20
N ASP A 89 -18.93 -18.55 18.10
CA ASP A 89 -20.09 -19.15 17.45
C ASP A 89 -19.66 -19.55 16.01
N PRO A 90 -20.06 -20.73 15.48
CA PRO A 90 -19.27 -21.44 14.50
C PRO A 90 -19.54 -21.03 13.05
N SER A 91 -18.51 -21.32 12.24
CA SER A 91 -18.43 -21.29 10.79
C SER A 91 -19.57 -22.04 10.06
N GLU A 92 -20.06 -21.48 8.96
CA GLU A 92 -20.77 -22.21 7.89
C GLU A 92 -19.98 -22.16 6.57
N GLU A 93 -19.57 -23.33 6.06
CA GLU A 93 -19.32 -23.58 4.62
C GLU A 93 -20.60 -24.16 3.97
N PRO A 94 -20.69 -24.22 2.62
CA PRO A 94 -20.50 -25.54 1.99
C PRO A 94 -19.82 -25.58 0.59
N SER A 95 -18.90 -26.54 0.43
CA SER A 95 -18.78 -27.62 -0.58
C SER A 95 -19.24 -27.45 -2.05
N GLY A 96 -18.37 -27.85 -3.00
CA GLY A 96 -18.77 -28.54 -4.25
C GLY A 96 -17.76 -28.54 -5.42
N ASN A 97 -17.21 -29.71 -5.78
CA ASN A 97 -16.51 -30.01 -7.05
C ASN A 97 -17.25 -31.16 -7.77
N PRO A 98 -17.23 -31.31 -9.12
CA PRO A 98 -16.25 -32.24 -9.73
C PRO A 98 -15.78 -31.96 -11.19
N SER A 99 -14.48 -32.25 -11.42
CA SER A 99 -13.77 -32.93 -12.53
C SER A 99 -14.23 -32.90 -14.02
N ALA A 100 -13.31 -32.55 -14.94
CA ALA A 100 -13.00 -33.29 -16.19
C ALA A 100 -11.64 -32.86 -16.83
N LYS A 101 -10.88 -33.80 -17.41
CA LYS A 101 -9.63 -33.69 -18.23
C LYS A 101 -10.00 -34.02 -19.70
N PRO A 102 -9.39 -33.53 -20.83
CA PRO A 102 -7.95 -33.68 -21.19
C PRO A 102 -7.24 -32.72 -22.20
N SER A 103 -5.90 -32.77 -22.19
CA SER A 103 -4.89 -32.77 -23.30
C SER A 103 -4.73 -31.63 -24.34
N SER A 104 -3.43 -31.40 -24.66
CA SER A 104 -2.73 -30.92 -25.89
C SER A 104 -2.57 -29.42 -26.22
N GLU A 105 -1.30 -29.00 -26.30
CA GLU A 105 -0.73 -27.96 -27.20
C GLU A 105 -0.58 -28.51 -28.65
N PRO A 106 -0.36 -27.72 -29.74
CA PRO A 106 0.40 -26.45 -29.79
C PRO A 106 -0.09 -25.29 -30.71
N VAL A 107 0.50 -24.12 -30.43
CA VAL A 107 0.71 -22.85 -31.17
C VAL A 107 0.07 -22.64 -32.56
N LYS A 108 -0.65 -21.50 -32.68
CA LYS A 108 -0.70 -20.64 -33.88
C LYS A 108 -0.77 -19.15 -33.48
N ASP A 109 0.10 -18.34 -34.07
CA ASP A 109 -0.01 -16.88 -34.13
C ASP A 109 -1.21 -16.49 -35.02
N PRO A 110 -2.01 -15.47 -34.63
CA PRO A 110 -2.11 -14.32 -35.53
C PRO A 110 -2.27 -12.97 -34.83
N SER A 111 -1.60 -11.97 -35.39
CA SER A 111 -2.01 -10.56 -35.53
C SER A 111 -3.52 -10.29 -35.31
N GLY A 112 -3.86 -9.45 -34.32
CA GLY A 112 -5.20 -8.89 -34.12
C GLY A 112 -5.40 -8.18 -32.77
N GLU A 113 -5.68 -6.86 -32.83
CA GLU A 113 -6.23 -5.95 -31.79
C GLU A 113 -5.50 -5.82 -30.43
N PRO A 114 -5.63 -4.69 -29.70
CA PRO A 114 -5.01 -4.52 -28.40
C PRO A 114 -5.70 -5.44 -27.40
N SER A 115 -5.15 -6.63 -27.23
CA SER A 115 -5.49 -7.56 -26.16
C SER A 115 -5.22 -6.88 -24.82
N ASP A 116 -6.26 -6.71 -23.99
CA ASP A 116 -6.08 -6.57 -22.55
C ASP A 116 -5.31 -7.83 -22.11
N ALA A 117 -4.00 -7.71 -21.96
CA ALA A 117 -3.17 -8.80 -21.50
C ALA A 117 -3.75 -9.34 -20.18
N ALA A 118 -3.80 -10.66 -20.04
CA ALA A 118 -4.21 -11.27 -18.78
C ALA A 118 -3.38 -10.66 -17.64
N ALA A 119 -4.02 -10.28 -16.53
CA ALA A 119 -3.30 -9.79 -15.36
C ALA A 119 -2.21 -10.80 -14.99
N PRO A 120 -1.01 -10.33 -14.60
CA PRO A 120 0.01 -11.25 -14.14
C PRO A 120 -0.51 -12.04 -12.95
N LYS A 121 -0.09 -13.30 -12.88
CA LYS A 121 -0.33 -14.12 -11.68
C LYS A 121 0.38 -13.44 -10.51
N ILE A 122 -0.37 -13.17 -9.45
CA ILE A 122 0.17 -12.63 -8.20
C ILE A 122 0.55 -13.82 -7.31
N ASP A 123 1.83 -13.88 -6.93
CA ASP A 123 2.39 -14.85 -6.00
C ASP A 123 2.16 -14.38 -4.56
N ASP A 124 1.42 -15.15 -3.78
CA ASP A 124 1.11 -14.92 -2.36
C ASP A 124 2.01 -15.71 -1.40
N THR A 125 3.07 -16.35 -1.92
CA THR A 125 4.06 -17.07 -1.11
C THR A 125 4.78 -16.12 -0.17
N LYS A 126 4.70 -16.41 1.13
CA LYS A 126 5.39 -15.61 2.16
C LYS A 126 6.90 -15.69 2.01
N ILE A 127 7.57 -14.53 1.96
CA ILE A 127 9.02 -14.43 1.78
C ILE A 127 9.60 -13.20 2.48
N GLU A 128 10.83 -13.34 2.98
CA GLU A 128 11.67 -12.22 3.41
C GLU A 128 12.67 -11.88 2.30
N ILE A 129 12.76 -10.60 1.93
CA ILE A 129 13.70 -10.10 0.93
C ILE A 129 14.58 -9.05 1.58
N ALA A 130 15.90 -9.22 1.53
CA ALA A 130 16.87 -8.34 2.18
C ALA A 130 17.81 -7.59 1.21
N GLN A 131 17.82 -7.97 -0.07
CA GLN A 131 18.71 -7.39 -1.08
C GLN A 131 18.13 -7.52 -2.49
N GLY A 132 18.68 -6.75 -3.43
CA GLY A 132 18.37 -6.82 -4.85
C GLY A 132 17.40 -5.75 -5.33
N HIS A 133 17.26 -5.63 -6.65
CA HIS A 133 16.30 -4.74 -7.29
C HIS A 133 14.87 -5.24 -7.10
N LEU A 134 13.95 -4.31 -6.85
CA LEU A 134 12.51 -4.57 -6.83
C LEU A 134 11.75 -3.26 -7.01
N ASP A 135 10.58 -3.32 -7.64
CA ASP A 135 9.62 -2.24 -7.58
C ASP A 135 8.60 -2.56 -6.48
N VAL A 136 8.73 -1.89 -5.34
CA VAL A 136 7.86 -2.10 -4.16
C VAL A 136 6.45 -1.56 -4.38
N PHE A 137 6.28 -0.70 -5.39
CA PHE A 137 5.00 -0.28 -5.92
C PHE A 137 4.96 -0.54 -7.42
N ALA A 138 4.38 -1.66 -7.83
CA ALA A 138 4.10 -1.98 -9.21
C ALA A 138 2.61 -1.75 -9.52
N GLY A 139 2.31 -0.68 -10.25
CA GLY A 139 0.95 -0.37 -10.70
C GLY A 139 0.59 -1.14 -11.96
N ILE A 140 -0.53 -1.86 -11.93
CA ILE A 140 -0.96 -2.72 -13.04
C ILE A 140 -2.43 -2.44 -13.35
N ALA A 141 -2.73 -2.16 -14.62
CA ALA A 141 -4.11 -2.05 -15.09
C ALA A 141 -4.64 -3.42 -15.49
N HIS A 142 -5.83 -3.76 -15.03
CA HIS A 142 -6.55 -4.94 -15.51
C HIS A 142 -8.06 -4.73 -15.40
N ASN A 143 -8.81 -5.00 -16.47
CA ASN A 143 -10.26 -4.80 -16.52
C ASN A 143 -10.71 -3.40 -16.06
N ARG A 144 -9.94 -2.36 -16.46
CA ARG A 144 -10.15 -0.94 -16.04
C ARG A 144 -10.04 -0.69 -14.53
N LYS A 145 -9.40 -1.59 -13.78
CA LYS A 145 -9.03 -1.39 -12.37
C LYS A 145 -7.51 -1.29 -12.24
N LEU A 146 -7.05 -0.72 -11.13
CA LEU A 146 -5.66 -0.74 -10.72
C LEU A 146 -5.43 -1.85 -9.70
N LEU A 147 -4.37 -2.61 -9.90
CA LEU A 147 -3.80 -3.55 -8.96
C LEU A 147 -2.44 -3.00 -8.50
N MET A 148 -2.10 -3.25 -7.24
CA MET A 148 -0.80 -2.97 -6.66
C MET A 148 -0.10 -4.30 -6.35
N ALA A 149 1.15 -4.43 -6.78
CA ALA A 149 1.99 -5.59 -6.50
C ALA A 149 3.42 -5.14 -6.18
N ILE A 150 4.25 -6.08 -5.75
CA ILE A 150 5.71 -5.94 -5.81
C ILE A 150 6.20 -6.64 -7.07
N LYS A 151 7.00 -5.97 -7.90
CA LYS A 151 7.70 -6.59 -9.03
C LYS A 151 9.10 -6.99 -8.56
N ASP A 152 9.30 -8.28 -8.31
CA ASP A 152 10.56 -8.88 -7.89
C ASP A 152 11.28 -9.46 -9.11
N ASP A 153 12.42 -8.89 -9.51
CA ASP A 153 13.22 -9.36 -10.66
C ASP A 153 14.64 -9.79 -10.25
N ARG A 154 14.88 -10.00 -8.95
CA ARG A 154 16.20 -10.33 -8.38
C ARG A 154 16.77 -11.64 -8.90
N SER A 155 15.91 -12.60 -9.25
CA SER A 155 16.30 -13.90 -9.80
C SER A 155 16.57 -13.86 -11.30
N GLY A 156 16.36 -12.70 -11.96
CA GLY A 156 16.40 -12.55 -13.42
C GLY A 156 15.07 -12.89 -14.10
N GLU A 157 14.12 -13.50 -13.41
CA GLU A 157 12.73 -13.67 -13.84
C GLU A 157 11.82 -12.77 -13.01
N VAL A 158 10.87 -12.10 -13.65
CA VAL A 158 9.92 -11.23 -12.96
C VAL A 158 8.85 -12.06 -12.26
N ILE A 159 8.75 -11.90 -10.95
CA ILE A 159 7.68 -12.43 -10.11
C ILE A 159 6.88 -11.25 -9.56
N TYR A 160 5.59 -11.19 -9.87
CA TYR A 160 4.68 -10.24 -9.23
C TYR A 160 4.19 -10.85 -7.92
N ARG A 161 4.55 -10.23 -6.79
CA ARG A 161 4.21 -10.70 -5.44
C ARG A 161 3.10 -9.88 -4.83
N ALA A 162 2.24 -10.53 -4.06
CA ALA A 162 1.30 -9.86 -3.17
C ALA A 162 2.10 -9.05 -2.12
N PRO A 163 1.88 -7.73 -1.96
CA PRO A 163 2.62 -6.93 -0.99
C PRO A 163 2.57 -7.49 0.44
N GLU A 164 1.42 -8.02 0.86
CA GLU A 164 1.18 -8.64 2.17
C GLU A 164 1.94 -9.95 2.40
N ALA A 165 2.44 -10.59 1.33
CA ALA A 165 3.25 -11.80 1.43
C ALA A 165 4.75 -11.50 1.60
N VAL A 166 5.18 -10.25 1.39
CA VAL A 166 6.61 -9.89 1.37
C VAL A 166 6.98 -9.08 2.61
N THR A 167 7.98 -9.55 3.34
CA THR A 167 8.68 -8.76 4.35
C THR A 167 9.98 -8.21 3.75
N LEU A 168 10.08 -6.88 3.65
CA LEU A 168 11.29 -6.20 3.18
C LEU A 168 12.20 -5.89 4.37
N ARG A 169 13.39 -6.51 4.39
CA ARG A 169 14.35 -6.36 5.48
C ARG A 169 15.47 -5.40 5.10
N VAL A 170 15.57 -4.29 5.84
CA VAL A 170 16.70 -3.37 5.75
C VAL A 170 17.75 -3.77 6.79
N GLY A 171 18.89 -4.29 6.32
CA GLY A 171 19.97 -4.76 7.18
C GLY A 171 20.89 -3.65 7.72
N GLU A 172 21.74 -4.00 8.69
CA GLU A 172 22.75 -3.10 9.28
C GLU A 172 23.75 -2.56 8.24
N ASN A 173 23.98 -3.30 7.17
CA ASN A 173 24.81 -2.92 6.04
C ASN A 173 24.26 -1.72 5.24
N ALA A 174 22.99 -1.34 5.45
CA ALA A 174 22.42 -0.09 4.93
C ALA A 174 22.74 1.14 5.80
N TYR A 175 23.28 0.98 7.01
CA TYR A 175 23.55 2.10 7.92
C TYR A 175 24.59 3.07 7.36
N ARG A 176 24.29 4.37 7.36
CA ARG A 176 25.18 5.42 6.88
C ARG A 176 25.06 6.67 7.76
N ARG A 177 26.19 7.39 7.88
CA ARG A 177 26.22 8.78 8.35
C ARG A 177 26.14 9.70 7.14
N LEU A 178 25.21 10.63 7.13
CA LEU A 178 25.07 11.59 6.05
C LEU A 178 26.07 12.75 6.19
N PRO A 179 26.52 13.33 5.07
CA PRO A 179 27.32 14.57 5.08
C PRO A 179 26.64 15.72 5.82
N LYS A 180 27.42 16.59 6.48
CA LYS A 180 26.90 17.71 7.30
C LYS A 180 25.95 18.66 6.54
N ASN A 181 26.19 18.87 5.24
CA ASN A 181 25.35 19.72 4.39
C ASN A 181 23.96 19.13 4.09
N MET A 182 23.64 17.94 4.62
CA MET A 182 22.34 17.29 4.52
C MET A 182 21.56 17.30 5.84
N HIS A 183 22.18 17.68 6.95
CA HIS A 183 21.58 17.63 8.29
C HIS A 183 20.48 18.68 8.52
N ASP A 184 20.37 19.67 7.63
CA ASP A 184 19.28 20.64 7.60
C ASP A 184 17.96 20.04 7.14
N ARG A 185 18.01 18.94 6.37
CA ARG A 185 16.85 18.30 5.73
C ARG A 185 16.57 16.90 6.25
N PHE A 186 17.61 16.16 6.64
CA PHE A 186 17.53 14.74 6.99
C PHE A 186 18.16 14.48 8.35
N ALA A 187 17.84 13.31 8.93
CA ALA A 187 18.55 12.82 10.10
C ALA A 187 20.08 12.71 9.80
N PRO A 188 20.97 13.00 10.77
CA PRO A 188 22.42 12.92 10.56
C PRO A 188 22.93 11.54 10.17
N GLU A 189 22.20 10.49 10.54
CA GLU A 189 22.49 9.10 10.27
C GLU A 189 21.20 8.29 10.20
N GLY A 190 21.28 7.10 9.60
CA GLY A 190 20.14 6.20 9.40
C GLY A 190 20.49 5.09 8.42
N TYR A 191 19.48 4.37 7.93
CA TYR A 191 19.64 3.27 6.99
C TYR A 191 19.27 3.74 5.59
N LEU A 192 20.24 3.85 4.70
CA LEU A 192 20.10 4.43 3.36
C LEU A 192 20.07 3.33 2.29
N LEU A 193 18.95 3.27 1.56
CA LEU A 193 18.84 2.54 0.29
C LEU A 193 19.02 3.56 -0.84
N ALA A 194 20.17 3.50 -1.51
CA ALA A 194 20.58 4.51 -2.48
C ALA A 194 19.88 4.32 -3.83
N GLN A 195 19.45 5.43 -4.45
CA GLN A 195 18.72 5.42 -5.73
C GLN A 195 19.53 4.88 -6.92
N ASN A 196 20.86 4.74 -6.78
CA ASN A 196 21.76 4.36 -7.87
C ASN A 196 22.00 2.85 -7.93
N GLY A 197 21.52 2.08 -6.95
CA GLY A 197 21.66 0.63 -6.91
C GLY A 197 23.09 0.12 -6.73
N GLU A 198 24.04 0.96 -6.29
CA GLU A 198 25.48 0.62 -6.24
C GLU A 198 25.78 -0.59 -5.33
N ASN A 199 24.98 -0.81 -4.28
CA ASN A 199 25.14 -1.92 -3.34
C ASN A 199 23.96 -2.91 -3.39
N GLN A 200 23.21 -2.98 -4.49
CA GLN A 200 21.99 -3.79 -4.58
C GLN A 200 22.25 -5.30 -4.39
N GLN A 201 23.50 -5.76 -4.47
CA GLN A 201 23.88 -7.14 -4.17
C GLN A 201 23.83 -7.46 -2.66
N GLU A 202 23.82 -6.42 -1.81
CA GLU A 202 23.87 -6.55 -0.35
C GLU A 202 22.67 -5.88 0.34
N VAL A 203 22.09 -4.84 -0.26
CA VAL A 203 20.93 -4.11 0.28
C VAL A 203 19.78 -4.10 -0.71
N LEU A 204 18.58 -3.82 -0.22
CA LEU A 204 17.41 -3.60 -1.07
C LEU A 204 17.66 -2.41 -2.01
N PHE A 205 17.21 -2.54 -3.25
CA PHE A 205 17.16 -1.45 -4.22
C PHE A 205 15.71 -1.22 -4.67
N PRO A 206 14.89 -0.59 -3.81
CA PRO A 206 13.46 -0.42 -4.06
C PRO A 206 13.18 0.73 -5.02
N GLY A 207 12.19 0.54 -5.87
CA GLY A 207 11.65 1.53 -6.79
C GLY A 207 10.13 1.45 -6.92
N TRP A 208 9.60 2.10 -7.95
CA TRP A 208 8.24 1.89 -8.41
C TRP A 208 8.21 1.78 -9.94
N ASP A 209 7.36 0.88 -10.43
CA ASP A 209 7.08 0.64 -11.84
C ASP A 209 5.59 0.88 -12.08
N THR A 210 5.29 1.69 -13.09
CA THR A 210 3.93 2.01 -13.49
C THR A 210 3.70 1.74 -14.97
N TYR A 211 4.61 1.05 -15.67
CA TYR A 211 4.40 0.66 -17.06
C TYR A 211 3.18 -0.26 -17.20
N GLY A 212 2.91 -1.07 -16.18
CA GLY A 212 1.75 -1.96 -16.16
C GLY A 212 0.39 -1.27 -16.20
N VAL A 213 0.32 0.06 -15.98
CA VAL A 213 -0.94 0.81 -16.05
C VAL A 213 -1.29 1.28 -17.47
N ALA A 214 -0.32 1.22 -18.38
CA ALA A 214 -0.49 1.62 -19.77
C ALA A 214 -1.13 0.49 -20.60
N PRO A 215 -1.92 0.82 -21.64
CA PRO A 215 -2.31 2.17 -22.06
C PRO A 215 -3.52 2.72 -21.30
N ASN A 216 -4.11 1.95 -20.38
CA ASN A 216 -5.40 2.29 -19.77
C ASN A 216 -5.36 3.56 -18.89
N PHE A 217 -4.20 3.89 -18.31
CA PHE A 217 -3.98 5.08 -17.50
C PHE A 217 -2.72 5.83 -17.97
N GLU A 218 -2.85 7.13 -18.22
CA GLU A 218 -1.73 8.00 -18.62
C GLU A 218 -0.90 8.49 -17.42
N ALA A 219 -1.49 8.47 -16.22
CA ALA A 219 -0.83 8.88 -14.99
C ALA A 219 -1.44 8.13 -13.81
N VAL A 220 -0.62 7.91 -12.78
CA VAL A 220 -1.05 7.34 -11.51
C VAL A 220 -0.38 8.06 -10.34
N ALA A 221 -1.04 8.03 -9.20
CA ALA A 221 -0.47 8.47 -7.94
C ALA A 221 -0.33 7.26 -7.00
N LEU A 222 0.80 7.18 -6.31
CA LEU A 222 0.98 6.27 -5.18
C LEU A 222 0.64 7.06 -3.92
N GLU A 223 -0.47 6.74 -3.28
CA GLU A 223 -0.95 7.45 -2.09
C GLU A 223 -0.61 6.66 -0.83
N PHE A 224 0.03 7.33 0.13
CA PHE A 224 0.48 6.74 1.38
C PHE A 224 -0.57 7.00 2.45
N VAL A 225 -1.47 6.04 2.60
CA VAL A 225 -2.62 6.13 3.52
C VAL A 225 -2.26 5.93 4.99
N ASP A 226 -1.06 5.42 5.29
CA ASP A 226 -0.48 5.33 6.62
C ASP A 226 1.05 5.13 6.53
N VAL A 227 1.79 5.65 7.50
CA VAL A 227 3.23 5.42 7.66
C VAL A 227 3.55 5.32 9.13
N LYS A 228 3.86 4.12 9.60
CA LYS A 228 4.18 3.83 11.01
C LYS A 228 5.56 3.25 11.14
N GLY A 229 6.29 3.69 12.16
CA GLY A 229 7.61 3.19 12.46
C GLY A 229 8.24 3.91 13.65
N PRO A 230 9.39 3.42 14.14
CA PRO A 230 10.09 3.98 15.29
C PRO A 230 10.73 5.36 15.00
N GLY A 231 10.88 5.71 13.73
CA GLY A 231 11.43 6.99 13.27
C GLY A 231 10.87 7.39 11.91
N LYS A 232 11.36 8.51 11.37
CA LYS A 232 10.95 9.04 10.08
C LYS A 232 11.50 8.19 8.93
N VAL A 233 10.73 8.12 7.84
CA VAL A 233 11.19 7.64 6.54
C VAL A 233 11.37 8.88 5.67
N TYR A 234 12.58 9.11 5.17
CA TYR A 234 12.85 10.19 4.25
C TYR A 234 12.95 9.67 2.82
N MET A 235 12.41 10.43 1.87
CA MET A 235 12.53 10.15 0.44
C MET A 235 13.10 11.35 -0.29
N PHE A 236 14.13 11.12 -1.10
CA PHE A 236 14.73 12.17 -1.92
C PHE A 236 15.39 11.61 -3.17
N MET A 237 15.40 12.40 -4.24
CA MET A 237 16.13 12.09 -5.46
C MET A 237 17.29 13.07 -5.62
N GLN A 238 18.40 12.57 -6.15
CA GLN A 238 19.57 13.34 -6.54
C GLN A 238 19.73 13.29 -8.06
N ARG A 239 19.78 14.46 -8.69
CA ARG A 239 20.17 14.62 -10.10
C ARG A 239 21.16 15.77 -10.19
N ILE A 240 22.34 15.51 -10.75
CA ILE A 240 23.37 16.54 -11.02
C ILE A 240 23.65 17.37 -9.74
N GLY A 241 23.92 16.69 -8.62
CA GLY A 241 24.23 17.33 -7.33
C GLY A 241 23.07 18.04 -6.62
N LYS A 242 21.87 18.12 -7.22
CA LYS A 242 20.70 18.73 -6.60
C LYS A 242 19.75 17.68 -6.04
N LEU A 243 19.29 17.92 -4.81
CA LEU A 243 18.26 17.12 -4.16
C LEU A 243 16.87 17.64 -4.53
N ARG A 244 15.93 16.73 -4.70
CA ARG A 244 14.50 17.04 -4.88
C ARG A 244 13.66 16.00 -4.15
N SER A 245 12.51 16.41 -3.63
CA SER A 245 11.53 15.45 -3.11
C SER A 245 10.80 14.75 -4.26
N PRO A 246 10.55 13.43 -4.15
CA PRO A 246 9.60 12.72 -5.00
C PRO A 246 8.14 12.90 -4.57
N LEU A 247 7.90 13.44 -3.36
CA LEU A 247 6.58 13.59 -2.78
C LEU A 247 5.86 14.82 -3.36
N ALA A 248 4.56 14.70 -3.61
CA ALA A 248 3.76 15.74 -4.23
C ALA A 248 3.71 17.04 -3.40
N SER A 249 3.81 16.95 -2.07
CA SER A 249 3.87 18.10 -1.17
C SER A 249 5.21 18.86 -1.23
N GLY A 250 6.26 18.23 -1.75
CA GLY A 250 7.63 18.72 -1.65
C GLY A 250 8.33 18.39 -0.31
N SER A 251 7.65 17.72 0.63
CA SER A 251 8.22 17.25 1.89
C SER A 251 9.38 16.27 1.67
N TRP A 252 10.35 16.24 2.58
CA TRP A 252 11.42 15.22 2.58
C TRP A 252 11.04 13.96 3.36
N VAL A 253 9.99 14.04 4.18
CA VAL A 253 9.53 12.96 5.06
C VAL A 253 8.30 12.33 4.43
N LEU A 254 8.37 11.02 4.18
CA LEU A 254 7.23 10.21 3.81
C LEU A 254 6.35 10.04 5.05
N ALA A 255 5.18 10.65 5.03
CA ALA A 255 4.22 10.64 6.12
C ALA A 255 2.82 10.32 5.61
N LEU A 256 1.89 10.23 6.54
CA LEU A 256 0.46 10.10 6.28
C LEU A 256 -0.03 11.15 5.27
N GLY A 257 -0.77 10.70 4.24
CA GLY A 257 -1.38 11.59 3.24
C GLY A 257 -0.42 12.09 2.16
N GLU A 258 0.86 11.71 2.23
CA GLU A 258 1.79 11.97 1.14
C GLU A 258 1.45 11.13 -0.10
N SER A 259 1.92 11.60 -1.26
CA SER A 259 1.79 10.85 -2.50
C SER A 259 2.99 11.05 -3.42
N ILE A 260 3.22 10.06 -4.29
CA ILE A 260 4.15 10.18 -5.42
C ILE A 260 3.33 10.27 -6.69
N SER A 261 3.45 11.40 -7.41
CA SER A 261 2.75 11.60 -8.68
C SER A 261 3.61 11.15 -9.86
N GLN A 262 3.17 10.07 -10.52
CA GLN A 262 3.80 9.53 -11.71
C GLN A 262 3.02 9.99 -12.95
N LYS A 263 3.43 11.15 -13.49
CA LYS A 263 2.73 11.85 -14.59
C LYS A 263 2.72 11.11 -15.93
N LYS A 264 3.56 10.11 -16.07
CA LYS A 264 3.66 9.20 -17.23
C LYS A 264 4.12 7.83 -16.74
N PRO A 265 3.63 6.71 -17.29
CA PRO A 265 4.14 5.38 -16.96
C PRO A 265 5.66 5.34 -17.04
N GLY A 266 6.27 4.73 -16.03
CA GLY A 266 7.72 4.74 -15.88
C GLY A 266 8.23 3.89 -14.73
N HIS A 267 9.55 3.75 -14.72
CA HIS A 267 10.35 3.04 -13.72
C HIS A 267 11.24 4.05 -13.00
N VAL A 268 11.15 4.12 -11.68
CA VAL A 268 11.85 5.15 -10.90
C VAL A 268 12.39 4.59 -9.60
N HIS A 269 13.62 4.99 -9.27
CA HIS A 269 14.20 4.84 -7.94
C HIS A 269 14.39 6.19 -7.25
N ALA A 270 14.30 6.15 -5.93
CA ALA A 270 14.61 7.25 -5.03
C ALA A 270 15.55 6.77 -3.93
N ASN A 271 16.16 7.70 -3.20
CA ASN A 271 16.84 7.37 -1.97
C ASN A 271 15.79 7.23 -0.87
N TRP A 272 15.90 6.15 -0.10
CA TRP A 272 15.10 5.91 1.09
C TRP A 272 16.01 5.93 2.30
N LEU A 273 15.75 6.79 3.27
CA LEU A 273 16.49 6.85 4.53
C LEU A 273 15.54 6.58 5.69
N PHE A 274 15.77 5.47 6.40
CA PHE A 274 15.06 5.14 7.63
C PHE A 274 15.85 5.69 8.81
N GLU A 275 15.25 6.57 9.61
CA GLU A 275 15.92 7.25 10.73
C GLU A 275 16.32 6.28 11.85
N LYS A 276 15.46 5.30 12.15
CA LYS A 276 15.61 4.38 13.30
C LYS A 276 15.35 2.94 12.87
N PRO A 277 16.03 1.96 13.51
CA PRO A 277 15.74 0.55 13.28
C PRO A 277 14.37 0.16 13.85
N GLY A 278 13.69 -0.75 13.15
CA GLY A 278 12.50 -1.47 13.63
C GLY A 278 12.81 -2.52 14.70
N THR A 279 11.76 -3.10 15.27
CA THR A 279 11.79 -4.26 16.17
C THR A 279 11.31 -5.51 15.45
#